data_AF-A0A539EFL2-F1
#
_entry.id   AF-A0A539EFL2-F1
#
_cell.length_a   1.000
_cell.length_b   1.000
_cell.length_c   1.000
_cell.angle_alpha   90.00
_cell.angle_beta   90.00
_cell.angle_gamma   90.00
#
_symmetry.space_group_name_H-M   'P 1'
#
loop_
_entity.id
_entity.type
_entity.pdbx_description
1 polymer ?
#
loop_
_entity_poly.entity_id
_entity_poly.type
_entity_poly.pdbx_seq_one_letter_code
_entity_poly.pdbx_strand_id
1 'polypeptide(L)'
;MKIIKPNADCRHGPQAREELLWLMAQPTAAEAPPCPGCRLHAQLVCSSRCEQAPQQLSIDAINYPIETHVVPLVYEMAVMRVVQPCWSCEGHLSPTGELWKIPQVGFYAKSPIYAQLLLRHVSSLELQKQLTYLWHVALSDFGQSWDVVYTLEPNLNYDQSRHAQLHLLQRDLNTLAENLSSKIKSLAQTMLNESPEATMSSSRQIETTS
;
A
#
# COMPACT_ATOMS: atom_id res chain seq x y z
N MET A 1 -9.71 28.70 7.46
CA MET A 1 -10.64 27.89 6.65
C MET A 1 -11.49 27.05 7.59
N LYS A 2 -12.84 27.15 7.54
CA LYS A 2 -13.72 26.26 8.33
C LYS A 2 -14.03 25.04 7.49
N ILE A 3 -13.53 23.87 7.88
CA ILE A 3 -13.86 22.59 7.23
C ILE A 3 -15.12 22.04 7.90
N ILE A 4 -16.18 21.81 7.13
CA ILE A 4 -17.45 21.27 7.63
C ILE A 4 -17.22 19.83 8.08
N LYS A 5 -17.73 19.45 9.26
CA LYS A 5 -17.71 18.06 9.70
C LYS A 5 -18.54 17.21 8.72
N PRO A 6 -18.03 16.06 8.24
CA PRO A 6 -18.81 15.16 7.41
C PRO A 6 -20.13 14.79 8.10
N ASN A 7 -21.22 14.75 7.32
CA ASN A 7 -22.50 14.23 7.79
C ASN A 7 -22.33 12.78 8.29
N ALA A 8 -23.19 12.30 9.17
CA ALA A 8 -23.18 10.92 9.67
C ALA A 8 -23.17 9.90 8.52
N ASP A 9 -23.91 10.17 7.44
CA ASP A 9 -23.97 9.34 6.23
C ASP A 9 -22.66 9.29 5.44
N CYS A 10 -21.78 10.28 5.63
CA CYS A 10 -20.45 10.34 5.02
C CYS A 10 -19.37 9.73 5.92
N ARG A 11 -19.72 9.31 7.14
CA ARG A 11 -18.75 8.67 8.03
C ARG A 11 -18.63 7.21 7.64
N HIS A 12 -17.39 6.77 7.60
CA HIS A 12 -17.02 5.37 7.64
C HIS A 12 -17.72 4.71 8.84
N GLY A 13 -18.83 4.01 8.57
CA GLY A 13 -19.69 3.39 9.58
C GLY A 13 -19.07 2.15 10.23
N PRO A 14 -19.88 1.30 10.88
CA PRO A 14 -19.43 0.05 11.50
C PRO A 14 -18.55 -0.82 10.58
N GLN A 15 -18.83 -0.80 9.28
CA GLN A 15 -18.07 -1.52 8.26
C GLN A 15 -16.58 -1.15 8.25
N ALA A 16 -16.22 0.12 8.41
CA ALA A 16 -14.82 0.51 8.37
C ALA A 16 -14.05 0.02 9.59
N ARG A 17 -14.70 -0.03 10.76
CA ARG A 17 -14.10 -0.63 11.96
C ARG A 17 -13.82 -2.11 11.73
N GLU A 18 -14.79 -2.84 11.17
CA GLU A 18 -14.62 -4.26 10.81
C GLU A 18 -13.49 -4.48 9.80
N GLU A 19 -13.40 -3.63 8.77
CA GLU A 19 -12.33 -3.66 7.76
C GLU A 19 -10.94 -3.40 8.37
N LEU A 20 -10.81 -2.43 9.27
CA LEU A 20 -9.55 -2.17 9.98
C LEU A 20 -9.16 -3.35 10.88
N LEU A 21 -10.11 -3.94 11.61
CA LEU A 21 -9.88 -5.14 12.41
C LEU A 21 -9.50 -6.34 11.53
N TRP A 22 -10.13 -6.48 10.36
CA TRP A 22 -9.80 -7.51 9.38
C TRP A 22 -8.37 -7.38 8.86
N LEU A 23 -7.91 -6.17 8.56
CA LEU A 23 -6.52 -5.89 8.19
C LEU A 23 -5.55 -6.24 9.33
N MET A 24 -5.88 -5.88 10.57
CA MET A 24 -5.04 -6.20 11.74
C MET A 24 -4.86 -7.72 11.91
N ALA A 25 -5.93 -8.48 11.67
CA ALA A 25 -5.95 -9.93 11.76
C ALA A 25 -5.22 -10.67 10.62
N GLN A 26 -4.77 -9.97 9.57
CA GLN A 26 -4.02 -10.63 8.49
C GLN A 26 -2.69 -11.17 9.01
N PRO A 27 -2.24 -12.36 8.56
CA PRO A 27 -0.96 -12.90 9.01
C PRO A 27 0.21 -12.07 8.49
N THR A 28 1.29 -12.04 9.25
CA THR A 28 2.60 -11.55 8.81
C THR A 28 3.18 -12.47 7.73
N ALA A 29 4.22 -12.00 7.04
CA ALA A 29 4.94 -12.82 6.05
C ALA A 29 5.57 -14.08 6.66
N ALA A 30 5.88 -14.08 7.96
CA ALA A 30 6.45 -15.22 8.68
C ALA A 30 5.39 -16.27 9.04
N GLU A 31 4.14 -15.85 9.26
CA GLU A 31 3.03 -16.75 9.59
C GLU A 31 2.38 -17.35 8.34
N ALA A 32 2.35 -16.60 7.24
CA ALA A 32 1.91 -17.09 5.95
C ALA A 32 2.66 -16.38 4.82
N PRO A 33 3.15 -17.09 3.79
CA PRO A 33 3.84 -16.47 2.68
C PRO A 33 2.87 -15.59 1.86
N PRO A 34 3.32 -14.44 1.33
CA PRO A 34 2.51 -13.65 0.42
C PRO A 34 2.43 -14.26 -0.98
N CYS A 35 3.46 -15.02 -1.38
CA CYS A 35 3.53 -15.64 -2.69
C CYS A 35 2.62 -16.89 -2.77
N PRO A 36 1.68 -16.97 -3.72
CA PRO A 36 0.83 -18.14 -3.91
C PRO A 36 1.66 -19.41 -4.15
N GLY A 37 1.39 -20.46 -3.38
CA GLY A 37 2.03 -21.77 -3.61
C GLY A 37 3.53 -21.86 -3.25
N CYS A 38 4.08 -20.87 -2.54
CA CYS A 38 5.49 -20.90 -2.15
C CYS A 38 5.83 -22.10 -1.25
N ARG A 39 6.67 -23.02 -1.78
CA ARG A 39 7.12 -24.22 -1.05
C ARG A 39 8.35 -23.99 -0.17
N LEU A 40 9.08 -22.90 -0.40
CA LEU A 40 10.31 -22.56 0.32
C LEU A 40 10.05 -21.84 1.64
N HIS A 41 8.80 -21.41 1.89
CA HIS A 41 8.43 -20.66 3.09
C HIS A 41 8.81 -21.37 4.40
N ALA A 42 8.73 -22.70 4.44
CA ALA A 42 9.10 -23.48 5.63
C ALA A 42 10.62 -23.56 5.89
N GLN A 43 11.45 -23.21 4.90
CA GLN A 43 12.91 -23.41 4.96
C GLN A 43 13.68 -22.11 5.16
N LEU A 44 13.09 -20.95 4.85
CA LEU A 44 13.74 -19.65 4.88
C LEU A 44 12.84 -18.59 5.53
N VAL A 45 13.46 -17.58 6.14
CA VAL A 45 12.73 -16.40 6.62
C VAL A 45 12.15 -15.67 5.40
N CYS A 46 10.82 -15.68 5.28
CA CYS A 46 10.10 -15.05 4.18
C CYS A 46 10.31 -13.53 4.22
N SER A 47 10.91 -12.97 3.16
CA SER A 47 11.19 -11.54 3.06
C SER A 47 11.06 -11.05 1.62
N SER A 48 10.95 -9.72 1.47
CA SER A 48 10.96 -9.04 0.17
C SER A 48 12.25 -9.25 -0.64
N ARG A 49 13.31 -9.79 -0.02
CA ARG A 49 14.58 -10.13 -0.68
C ARG A 49 14.62 -11.58 -1.18
N CYS A 50 13.51 -12.32 -1.10
CA CYS A 50 13.42 -13.67 -1.63
C CYS A 50 13.66 -13.67 -3.15
N GLU A 51 14.68 -14.40 -3.61
CA GLU A 51 15.05 -14.49 -5.03
C GLU A 51 13.94 -15.08 -5.92
N GLN A 52 13.01 -15.82 -5.32
CA GLN A 52 11.87 -16.42 -6.02
C GLN A 52 10.64 -15.51 -6.04
N ALA A 53 10.62 -14.40 -5.29
CA ALA A 53 9.48 -13.48 -5.26
C ALA A 53 9.12 -12.92 -6.66
N PRO A 54 10.08 -12.50 -7.52
CA PRO A 54 9.79 -12.04 -8.88
C PRO A 54 8.90 -13.00 -9.68
N GLN A 55 9.20 -14.30 -9.61
CA GLN A 55 8.50 -15.33 -10.35
C GLN A 55 7.20 -15.72 -9.64
N GLN A 56 7.24 -15.92 -8.32
CA GLN A 56 6.09 -16.46 -7.57
C GLN A 56 4.95 -15.46 -7.38
N LEU A 57 5.24 -14.16 -7.46
CA LEU A 57 4.21 -13.11 -7.38
C LEU A 57 3.65 -12.71 -8.74
N SER A 58 4.30 -13.11 -9.84
CA SER A 58 3.78 -12.87 -11.19
C SER A 58 2.78 -13.95 -11.60
N ILE A 59 1.69 -13.54 -12.25
CA ILE A 59 0.73 -14.45 -12.87
C ILE A 59 1.29 -15.08 -14.17
N ASP A 60 2.30 -14.46 -14.78
CA ASP A 60 3.01 -14.94 -15.96
C ASP A 60 4.52 -14.79 -15.72
N ALA A 61 5.04 -15.65 -14.84
CA ALA A 61 6.43 -15.62 -14.40
C ALA A 61 7.45 -15.85 -15.53
N ILE A 62 7.04 -16.47 -16.64
CA ILE A 62 7.93 -16.81 -17.76
C ILE A 62 8.14 -15.57 -18.63
N ASN A 63 7.07 -14.88 -19.00
CA ASN A 63 7.17 -13.74 -19.91
C ASN A 63 7.32 -12.40 -19.17
N TYR A 64 6.76 -12.30 -17.96
CA TYR A 64 6.67 -11.05 -17.20
C TYR A 64 6.96 -11.29 -15.70
N PRO A 65 8.17 -11.74 -15.32
CA PRO A 65 8.56 -11.74 -13.91
C PRO A 65 8.53 -10.31 -13.36
N ILE A 66 8.23 -10.15 -12.07
CA ILE A 66 8.22 -8.82 -11.44
C ILE A 66 9.63 -8.26 -11.38
N GLU A 67 9.78 -7.00 -11.75
CA GLU A 67 11.08 -6.36 -11.89
C GLU A 67 11.73 -6.05 -10.53
N THR A 68 13.06 -6.17 -10.46
CA THR A 68 13.81 -6.25 -9.21
C THR A 68 13.54 -5.08 -8.26
N HIS A 69 13.45 -3.85 -8.77
CA HIS A 69 13.30 -2.66 -7.93
C HIS A 69 11.87 -2.45 -7.42
N VAL A 70 10.86 -3.06 -8.06
CA VAL A 70 9.45 -2.97 -7.64
C VAL A 70 8.99 -4.17 -6.81
N VAL A 71 9.71 -5.30 -6.86
CA VAL A 71 9.43 -6.52 -6.07
C VAL A 71 9.20 -6.24 -4.59
N PRO A 72 10.02 -5.43 -3.87
CA PRO A 72 9.78 -5.21 -2.45
C PRO A 72 8.42 -4.59 -2.14
N LEU A 73 7.98 -3.65 -2.98
CA LEU A 73 6.69 -2.99 -2.83
C LEU A 73 5.54 -3.96 -3.12
N VAL A 74 5.61 -4.70 -4.23
CA VAL A 74 4.60 -5.71 -4.58
C VAL A 74 4.51 -6.80 -3.51
N TYR A 75 5.65 -7.25 -2.98
CA TYR A 75 5.73 -8.24 -1.92
C TYR A 75 4.97 -7.77 -0.68
N GLU A 76 5.28 -6.58 -0.16
CA GLU A 76 4.62 -6.06 1.04
C GLU A 76 3.12 -5.80 0.83
N MET A 77 2.72 -5.37 -0.37
CA MET A 77 1.31 -5.26 -0.73
C MET A 77 0.62 -6.63 -0.69
N ALA A 78 1.25 -7.67 -1.21
CA ALA A 78 0.73 -9.04 -1.15
C ALA A 78 0.67 -9.58 0.29
N VAL A 79 1.59 -9.20 1.19
CA VAL A 79 1.52 -9.55 2.62
C VAL A 79 0.23 -9.02 3.27
N MET A 80 -0.23 -7.84 2.87
CA MET A 80 -1.44 -7.24 3.46
C MET A 80 -2.73 -8.00 3.12
N ARG A 81 -2.81 -8.75 2.01
CA ARG A 81 -3.97 -9.60 1.61
C ARG A 81 -5.36 -8.90 1.53
N VAL A 82 -5.36 -7.57 1.66
CA VAL A 82 -6.50 -6.69 1.47
C VAL A 82 -6.34 -5.78 0.25
N VAL A 83 -5.15 -5.77 -0.32
CA VAL A 83 -4.84 -5.22 -1.63
C VAL A 83 -4.25 -6.33 -2.50
N GLN A 84 -4.54 -6.28 -3.80
CA GLN A 84 -4.04 -7.21 -4.80
C GLN A 84 -3.35 -6.43 -5.91
N PRO A 85 -2.01 -6.42 -5.95
CA PRO A 85 -1.26 -5.89 -7.09
C PRO A 85 -1.70 -6.60 -8.37
N CYS A 86 -1.98 -5.84 -9.42
CA CYS A 86 -2.44 -6.35 -10.71
C CYS A 86 -1.54 -5.94 -11.87
N TRP A 87 -0.71 -4.91 -11.67
CA TRP A 87 0.28 -4.46 -12.64
C TRP A 87 1.39 -3.72 -11.91
N SER A 88 2.62 -3.80 -12.42
CA SER A 88 3.76 -3.06 -11.86
C SER A 88 4.79 -2.73 -12.93
N CYS A 89 5.52 -1.64 -12.72
CA CYS A 89 6.65 -1.22 -13.52
C CYS A 89 7.69 -0.57 -12.61
N GLU A 90 8.97 -0.92 -12.77
CA GLU A 90 10.06 -0.28 -12.01
C GLU A 90 10.60 1.01 -12.65
N GLY A 91 10.06 1.35 -13.82
CA GLY A 91 10.47 2.48 -14.66
C GLY A 91 11.71 2.18 -15.49
N HIS A 92 11.81 2.84 -16.64
CA HIS A 92 12.88 2.58 -17.62
C HIS A 92 13.29 3.84 -18.35
N LEU A 93 14.56 3.89 -18.73
CA LEU A 93 15.06 4.89 -19.67
C LEU A 93 14.81 4.43 -21.12
N SER A 94 14.61 5.39 -22.01
CA SER A 94 14.69 5.19 -23.45
C SER A 94 16.15 4.91 -23.88
N PRO A 95 16.39 4.49 -25.14
CA PRO A 95 17.74 4.41 -25.68
C PRO A 95 18.52 5.74 -25.68
N THR A 96 17.83 6.89 -25.60
CA THR A 96 18.45 8.22 -25.49
C THR A 96 18.82 8.61 -24.06
N GLY A 97 18.50 7.76 -23.07
CA GLY A 97 18.75 8.02 -21.65
C GLY A 97 17.68 8.89 -20.98
N GLU A 98 16.60 9.21 -21.68
CA GLU A 98 15.46 9.95 -21.12
C GLU A 98 14.51 9.00 -20.40
N LEU A 99 13.80 9.49 -19.37
CA LEU A 99 12.80 8.67 -18.67
C LEU A 99 11.65 8.31 -19.64
N TRP A 100 11.48 7.01 -19.93
CA TRP A 100 10.46 6.50 -20.84
C TRP A 100 9.23 5.97 -20.09
N LYS A 101 9.46 5.05 -19.15
CA LYS A 101 8.41 4.48 -18.32
C LYS A 101 8.56 4.98 -16.89
N ILE A 102 7.44 5.37 -16.30
CA ILE A 102 7.37 5.83 -14.91
C ILE A 102 7.16 4.61 -14.01
N PRO A 103 7.87 4.50 -12.87
CA PRO A 103 7.61 3.43 -11.93
C PRO A 103 6.24 3.59 -11.28
N GLN A 104 5.48 2.50 -11.20
CA GLN A 104 4.15 2.51 -10.61
C GLN A 104 3.67 1.09 -10.29
N VAL A 105 2.74 0.97 -9.35
CA VAL A 105 2.05 -0.28 -9.02
C VAL A 105 0.55 -0.06 -9.06
N GLY A 106 -0.13 -0.77 -9.96
CA GLY A 106 -1.59 -0.86 -10.02
C GLY A 106 -2.10 -1.96 -9.10
N PHE A 107 -3.19 -1.71 -8.38
CA PHE A 107 -3.76 -2.67 -7.44
C PHE A 107 -5.27 -2.51 -7.27
N TYR A 108 -5.94 -3.63 -6.98
CA TYR A 108 -7.28 -3.65 -6.45
C TYR A 108 -7.24 -3.59 -4.91
N ALA A 109 -8.25 -2.99 -4.29
CA ALA A 109 -8.41 -2.99 -2.84
C ALA A 109 -9.80 -3.53 -2.46
N LYS A 110 -9.87 -4.38 -1.43
CA LYS A 110 -11.16 -4.92 -0.93
C LYS A 110 -12.09 -3.83 -0.39
N SER A 111 -11.55 -2.69 0.01
CA SER A 111 -12.27 -1.50 0.46
C SER A 111 -11.41 -0.24 0.19
N PRO A 112 -12.03 0.91 -0.12
CA PRO A 112 -11.34 2.19 -0.27
C PRO A 112 -10.50 2.60 0.94
N ILE A 113 -10.81 2.11 2.15
CA ILE A 113 -10.04 2.44 3.36
C ILE A 113 -8.59 1.96 3.28
N TYR A 114 -8.31 0.86 2.56
CA TYR A 114 -6.94 0.34 2.41
C TYR A 114 -6.12 1.22 1.47
N ALA A 115 -6.73 1.76 0.40
CA ALA A 115 -6.11 2.76 -0.46
C ALA A 115 -5.85 4.08 0.32
N GLN A 116 -6.78 4.47 1.21
CA GLN A 116 -6.59 5.63 2.08
C GLN A 116 -5.44 5.44 3.08
N LEU A 117 -5.30 4.24 3.67
CA LEU A 117 -4.18 3.92 4.56
C LEU A 117 -2.84 3.98 3.81
N LEU A 118 -2.78 3.47 2.59
CA LEU A 118 -1.61 3.60 1.71
C LEU A 118 -1.28 5.07 1.45
N LEU A 119 -2.26 5.89 1.09
CA LEU A 119 -2.07 7.32 0.90
C LEU A 119 -1.53 8.00 2.17
N ARG A 120 -2.07 7.68 3.35
CA ARG A 120 -1.58 8.22 4.63
C ARG A 120 -0.13 7.83 4.91
N HIS A 121 0.26 6.59 4.61
CA HIS A 121 1.66 6.14 4.73
C HIS A 121 2.58 6.92 3.80
N VAL A 122 2.20 7.06 2.53
CA VAL A 122 2.94 7.86 1.54
C VAL A 122 3.12 9.30 2.02
N SER A 123 2.03 9.98 2.40
CA SER A 123 2.08 11.35 2.92
C SER A 123 2.94 11.48 4.17
N SER A 124 2.95 10.47 5.05
CA SER A 124 3.85 10.47 6.21
C SER A 124 5.32 10.44 5.80
N LEU A 125 5.69 9.63 4.79
CA LEU A 125 7.06 9.57 4.28
C LEU A 125 7.47 10.89 3.60
N GLU A 126 6.55 11.52 2.86
CA GLU A 126 6.78 12.84 2.25
C GLU A 126 7.03 13.93 3.30
N LEU A 127 6.18 13.99 4.33
CA LEU A 127 6.32 14.95 5.44
C LEU A 127 7.64 14.75 6.20
N GLN A 128 8.10 13.50 6.29
CA GLN A 128 9.39 13.14 6.88
C GLN A 128 10.58 13.32 5.91
N LYS A 129 10.35 13.78 4.68
CA LYS A 129 11.34 13.95 3.61
C LYS A 129 12.12 12.66 3.29
N GLN A 130 11.47 11.51 3.41
CA GLN A 130 12.06 10.21 3.08
C GLN A 130 11.91 9.86 1.59
N LEU A 131 10.97 10.49 0.88
CA LEU A 131 10.80 10.37 -0.56
C LEU A 131 11.47 11.54 -1.28
N THR A 132 12.06 11.24 -2.44
CA THR A 132 12.67 12.23 -3.32
C THR A 132 11.62 13.00 -4.09
N TYR A 133 10.67 12.25 -4.64
CA TYR A 133 9.55 12.76 -5.42
C TYR A 133 8.27 12.69 -4.60
N LEU A 134 7.27 13.47 -4.99
CA LEU A 134 5.93 13.31 -4.46
C LEU A 134 5.31 12.06 -5.07
N TRP A 135 4.65 11.25 -4.26
CA TRP A 135 3.93 10.06 -4.65
C TRP A 135 2.48 10.17 -4.23
N HIS A 136 1.57 9.62 -5.02
CA HIS A 136 0.15 9.62 -4.67
C HIS A 136 -0.50 8.28 -4.97
N VAL A 137 -1.70 8.10 -4.43
CA VAL A 137 -2.62 7.04 -4.85
C VAL A 137 -3.67 7.67 -5.77
N ALA A 138 -3.70 7.28 -7.03
CA ALA A 138 -4.65 7.74 -8.03
C ALA A 138 -5.66 6.63 -8.39
N LEU A 139 -6.78 7.03 -9.00
CA LEU A 139 -7.69 6.11 -9.66
C LEU A 139 -7.19 5.86 -11.08
N SER A 140 -7.25 4.61 -11.51
CA SER A 140 -6.88 4.20 -12.86
C SER A 140 -8.11 3.81 -13.67
N ASP A 141 -8.05 4.08 -14.97
CA ASP A 141 -9.05 3.71 -15.97
C ASP A 141 -8.75 2.34 -16.63
N PHE A 142 -7.59 1.74 -16.35
CA PHE A 142 -7.25 0.40 -16.82
C PHE A 142 -7.58 -0.63 -15.74
N GLY A 143 -8.38 -1.63 -16.09
CA GLY A 143 -8.77 -2.73 -15.22
C GLY A 143 -9.15 -3.96 -16.03
N GLN A 144 -8.97 -5.15 -15.44
CA GLN A 144 -9.43 -6.41 -16.01
C GLN A 144 -10.85 -6.77 -15.54
N SER A 145 -11.39 -6.01 -14.59
CA SER A 145 -12.74 -6.15 -14.04
C SER A 145 -13.44 -4.78 -13.95
N TRP A 146 -14.67 -4.78 -13.46
CA TRP A 146 -15.44 -3.56 -13.14
C TRP A 146 -15.04 -2.95 -11.80
N ASP A 147 -14.12 -3.58 -11.08
CA ASP A 147 -13.65 -3.09 -9.79
C ASP A 147 -12.75 -1.86 -9.97
N VAL A 148 -12.72 -1.01 -8.94
CA VAL A 148 -11.86 0.17 -8.93
C VAL A 148 -10.39 -0.25 -8.87
N VAL A 149 -9.61 0.23 -9.83
CA VAL A 149 -8.15 0.10 -9.82
C VAL A 149 -7.53 1.36 -9.27
N TYR A 150 -6.63 1.20 -8.30
CA TYR A 150 -5.80 2.26 -7.78
C TYR A 150 -4.38 2.12 -8.33
N THR A 151 -3.68 3.24 -8.50
CA THR A 151 -2.26 3.26 -8.85
C THR A 151 -1.48 4.03 -7.81
N LEU A 152 -0.38 3.45 -7.34
CA LEU A 152 0.64 4.15 -6.57
C LEU A 152 1.74 4.58 -7.54
N GLU A 153 1.88 5.88 -7.75
CA GLU A 153 2.75 6.46 -8.78
C GLU A 153 3.32 7.82 -8.33
N PRO A 154 4.45 8.26 -8.92
CA PRO A 154 5.02 9.58 -8.64
C PRO A 154 4.25 10.68 -9.37
N ASN A 155 4.03 11.81 -8.70
CA ASN A 155 3.46 13.00 -9.31
C ASN A 155 4.56 13.88 -9.95
N LEU A 156 4.81 13.66 -11.24
CA LEU A 156 5.84 14.40 -11.98
C LEU A 156 5.33 15.73 -12.60
N ASN A 157 4.07 16.11 -12.37
CA ASN A 157 3.48 17.32 -12.95
C ASN A 157 4.03 18.62 -12.32
N TYR A 158 4.65 18.54 -11.14
CA TYR A 158 5.30 19.68 -10.49
C TYR A 158 6.74 19.80 -10.94
N ASP A 159 7.07 20.78 -11.81
CA ASP A 159 8.37 21.38 -12.26
C ASP A 159 9.69 20.55 -12.18
N GLN A 160 9.60 19.25 -11.96
CA GLN A 160 10.67 18.30 -11.64
C GLN A 160 10.69 17.16 -12.66
N SER A 161 9.69 17.05 -13.54
CA SER A 161 9.61 16.02 -14.59
C SER A 161 10.78 16.08 -15.56
N ARG A 162 11.29 17.27 -15.90
CA ARG A 162 12.39 17.42 -16.87
C ARG A 162 13.72 16.83 -16.38
N HIS A 163 13.86 16.57 -15.09
CA HIS A 163 15.07 16.04 -14.47
C HIS A 163 14.78 14.88 -13.53
N ALA A 164 13.67 14.16 -13.73
CA ALA A 164 13.39 12.95 -12.96
C ALA A 164 14.47 11.90 -13.25
N GLN A 165 15.15 11.44 -12.20
CA GLN A 165 16.24 10.47 -12.29
C GLN A 165 15.70 9.10 -11.91
N LEU A 166 15.79 8.14 -12.84
CA LEU A 166 15.22 6.80 -12.65
C LEU A 166 15.68 6.14 -11.36
N HIS A 167 16.98 6.20 -11.04
CA HIS A 167 17.52 5.56 -9.83
C HIS A 167 16.95 6.15 -8.54
N LEU A 168 16.57 7.43 -8.53
CA LEU A 168 15.93 8.08 -7.37
C LEU A 168 14.47 7.64 -7.23
N LEU A 169 13.75 7.48 -8.34
CA LEU A 169 12.39 6.92 -8.33
C LEU A 169 12.39 5.45 -7.87
N GLN A 170 13.35 4.65 -8.33
CA GLN A 170 13.55 3.27 -7.90
C GLN A 170 13.97 3.17 -6.43
N ARG A 171 14.75 4.15 -5.93
CA ARG A 171 15.04 4.28 -4.49
C ARG A 171 13.76 4.54 -3.70
N ASP A 172 12.92 5.46 -4.16
CA ASP A 172 11.64 5.78 -3.51
C ASP A 172 10.73 4.55 -3.43
N LEU A 173 10.68 3.68 -4.46
CA LEU A 173 9.97 2.38 -4.41
C LEU A 173 10.41 1.52 -3.21
N ASN A 174 11.72 1.46 -2.94
CA ASN A 174 12.26 0.72 -1.79
C ASN A 174 11.86 1.38 -0.46
N THR A 175 11.92 2.71 -0.37
CA THR A 175 11.47 3.46 0.81
C THR A 175 9.99 3.25 1.09
N LEU A 176 9.15 3.27 0.04
CA LEU A 176 7.72 3.01 0.13
C LEU A 176 7.43 1.62 0.68
N ALA A 177 8.20 0.63 0.22
CA ALA A 177 8.09 -0.76 0.63
C ALA A 177 8.58 -1.02 2.06
N GLU A 178 9.52 -0.23 2.59
CA GLU A 178 10.19 -0.55 3.85
C GLU A 178 9.19 -0.65 5.03
N ASN A 179 8.97 -1.89 5.48
CA ASN A 179 8.03 -2.25 6.54
C ASN A 179 6.60 -1.77 6.26
N LEU A 180 6.18 -1.72 4.99
CA LEU A 180 4.89 -1.19 4.59
C LEU A 180 3.73 -1.89 5.31
N SER A 181 3.68 -3.22 5.32
CA SER A 181 2.56 -3.97 5.91
C SER A 181 2.38 -3.67 7.42
N SER A 182 3.47 -3.58 8.18
CA SER A 182 3.44 -3.27 9.61
C SER A 182 3.12 -1.81 9.89
N LYS A 183 3.61 -0.87 9.07
CA LYS A 183 3.27 0.55 9.16
C LYS A 183 1.78 0.78 8.87
N ILE A 184 1.22 0.12 7.87
CA ILE A 184 -0.21 0.20 7.51
C ILE A 184 -1.10 -0.33 8.64
N LYS A 185 -0.75 -1.47 9.25
CA LYS A 185 -1.42 -1.97 10.45
C LYS A 185 -1.34 -0.98 11.63
N SER A 186 -0.19 -0.34 11.82
CA SER A 186 -0.03 0.67 12.88
C SER A 186 -0.94 1.88 12.64
N LEU A 187 -1.07 2.35 11.40
CA LEU A 187 -2.01 3.41 11.03
C LEU A 187 -3.47 2.99 11.26
N ALA A 188 -3.82 1.75 10.91
CA ALA A 188 -5.15 1.19 11.17
C ALA A 188 -5.48 1.17 12.66
N GLN A 189 -4.53 0.76 13.51
CA GLN A 189 -4.70 0.78 14.97
C GLN A 189 -4.92 2.20 15.51
N THR A 190 -4.17 3.18 15.01
CA THR A 190 -4.38 4.60 15.38
C THR A 190 -5.80 5.06 15.00
N MET A 191 -6.26 4.75 13.79
CA MET A 191 -7.63 5.08 13.36
C MET A 191 -8.71 4.40 14.21
N LEU A 192 -8.49 3.16 14.64
CA LEU A 192 -9.39 2.44 15.54
C LEU A 192 -9.50 3.11 16.92
N ASN A 193 -8.38 3.62 17.44
CA ASN A 193 -8.30 4.28 18.75
C ASN A 193 -8.94 5.69 18.74
N GLU A 194 -8.87 6.39 17.60
CA GLU A 194 -9.47 7.70 17.40
C GLU A 194 -10.99 7.66 17.14
N SER A 195 -11.56 6.46 16.91
CA SER A 195 -12.98 6.31 16.61
C SER A 195 -13.85 6.65 17.84
N PRO A 196 -14.89 7.51 17.69
CA PRO A 196 -15.72 7.99 18.81
C PRO A 196 -16.48 6.90 19.57
N GLU A 197 -16.67 5.72 18.97
CA GLU A 197 -17.26 4.56 19.65
C GLU A 197 -16.40 4.05 20.82
N ALA A 198 -15.07 4.19 20.72
CA ALA A 198 -14.15 3.84 21.80
C ALA A 198 -14.38 4.70 23.05
N THR A 199 -14.87 5.94 22.87
CA THR A 199 -15.06 6.89 23.97
C THR A 199 -16.34 6.61 24.76
N MET A 200 -17.39 6.07 24.13
CA MET A 200 -18.67 5.80 24.81
C MET A 200 -18.68 4.54 25.68
N SER A 201 -17.79 3.57 25.42
CA SER A 201 -17.69 2.35 26.24
C SER A 201 -17.03 2.58 27.60
N SER A 202 -16.21 3.65 27.73
CA SER A 202 -15.54 3.99 29.00
C SER A 202 -16.47 4.73 29.98
N SER A 203 -17.45 5.48 29.48
CA SER A 203 -18.36 6.27 30.33
C SER A 203 -19.48 5.47 31.01
N ARG A 204 -19.78 4.24 30.56
CA ARG A 204 -20.89 3.43 31.12
C ARG A 204 -20.53 2.58 32.34
N GLN A 205 -19.26 2.52 32.74
CA GLN A 205 -18.84 1.71 33.90
C GLN A 205 -18.86 2.46 35.25
N ILE A 206 -19.23 3.75 35.28
CA ILE A 206 -19.16 4.57 36.51
C ILE A 206 -20.52 4.70 37.24
N GLU A 207 -21.65 4.33 36.64
CA GLU A 207 -22.99 4.63 37.19
C GLU A 207 -23.75 3.45 37.86
N THR A 208 -23.08 2.36 38.28
CA THR A 208 -23.79 1.21 38.91
C THR A 208 -23.40 0.89 40.36
N THR A 209 -22.78 1.84 41.07
CA THR A 209 -22.59 1.73 42.53
C THR A 209 -23.32 2.85 43.25
N SER A 210 -24.61 2.67 43.51
CA SER A 210 -25.39 3.39 44.53
C SER A 210 -26.57 2.53 44.96
#